data_AF-A0A2R6J6V5-F1
#
_entry.id   AF-A0A2R6J6V5-F1
#
_cell.length_a   1.000
_cell.length_b   1.000
_cell.length_c   1.000
_cell.angle_alpha   90.00
_cell.angle_beta   90.00
_cell.angle_gamma   90.00
#
_symmetry.space_group_name_H-M   'P 1'
#
loop_
_entity.id
_entity.type
_entity.pdbx_description
1 polymer ?
#
loop_
_entity_poly.entity_id
_entity_poly.type
_entity_poly.pdbx_seq_one_letter_code
_entity_poly.pdbx_strand_id
1 'polypeptide(L)'
;ARREIVDYVRGIGLDLDGLIATEAVDGTAGRTSPAQKRTLRTEGGWSARAHRHLLGFVEDVLELDDEAALARLREFDGIGEGKAEAALRAARTNHESIEAGNIDVHPAFYGLARRLVPEVVAADNAPIDEPVTTDTNRLIRLPDSLHGGSGLRVAPVDRDHVEAFDPLTETIPETFRGEEISIELDEGTAGELDGDSFTLPAGTHAVREYVGVFLMARGHAEKGEE
;
A
#
# COMPACT_ATOMS: atom_id res chain seq x y z
N ALA A 1 -15.53 -16.68 -3.79
CA ALA A 1 -14.22 -16.71 -4.47
C ALA A 1 -13.70 -15.31 -4.80
N ARG A 2 -13.97 -14.67 -5.96
CA ARG A 2 -13.31 -13.39 -6.33
C ARG A 2 -13.62 -12.22 -5.38
N ARG A 3 -14.86 -12.13 -4.91
CA ARG A 3 -15.29 -11.15 -3.90
C ARG A 3 -14.47 -11.27 -2.60
N GLU A 4 -14.35 -12.48 -2.07
CA GLU A 4 -13.57 -12.74 -0.85
C GLU A 4 -12.09 -12.40 -1.02
N ILE A 5 -11.53 -12.60 -2.23
CA ILE A 5 -10.16 -12.17 -2.54
C ILE A 5 -10.07 -10.64 -2.50
N VAL A 6 -11.04 -9.91 -3.07
CA VAL A 6 -11.09 -8.43 -2.99
C VAL A 6 -11.15 -7.97 -1.54
N ASP A 7 -12.06 -8.53 -0.75
CA ASP A 7 -12.22 -8.15 0.66
C ASP A 7 -10.92 -8.41 1.44
N TYR A 8 -10.27 -9.54 1.17
CA TYR A 8 -8.98 -9.88 1.77
C TYR A 8 -7.87 -8.90 1.37
N VAL A 9 -7.63 -8.66 0.08
CA VAL A 9 -6.50 -7.79 -0.34
C VAL A 9 -6.72 -6.32 0.03
N ARG A 10 -7.98 -5.89 0.16
CA ARG A 10 -8.35 -4.53 0.59
C ARG A 10 -8.46 -4.38 2.11
N GLY A 11 -8.43 -5.47 2.87
CA GLY A 11 -8.64 -5.44 4.33
C GLY A 11 -10.03 -4.93 4.74
N ILE A 12 -11.06 -5.17 3.92
CA ILE A 12 -12.43 -4.69 4.18
C ILE A 12 -12.98 -5.35 5.44
N GLY A 13 -13.45 -4.53 6.38
CA GLY A 13 -14.06 -5.01 7.63
C GLY A 13 -13.06 -5.65 8.59
N LEU A 14 -11.77 -5.45 8.36
CA LEU A 14 -10.73 -6.04 9.21
C LEU A 14 -10.49 -5.18 10.46
N ASP A 15 -10.58 -5.82 11.62
CA ASP A 15 -10.19 -5.26 12.91
C ASP A 15 -9.34 -6.26 13.70
N LEU A 16 -8.89 -5.85 14.88
CA LEU A 16 -8.06 -6.71 15.72
C LEU A 16 -8.77 -8.03 16.07
N ASP A 17 -10.08 -8.00 16.35
CA ASP A 17 -10.83 -9.19 16.77
C ASP A 17 -10.89 -10.23 15.64
N GLY A 18 -10.95 -9.78 14.38
CA GLY A 18 -10.83 -10.64 13.19
C GLY A 18 -9.44 -11.24 12.93
N LEU A 19 -8.39 -10.75 13.62
CA LEU A 19 -7.00 -11.20 13.45
C LEU A 19 -6.50 -12.13 14.55
N ILE A 20 -7.20 -12.18 15.67
CA ILE A 20 -6.78 -12.93 16.85
C ILE A 20 -7.09 -14.41 16.70
N ALA A 21 -6.11 -15.24 17.02
CA ALA A 21 -6.32 -16.63 17.39
C ALA A 21 -6.46 -16.74 18.91
N THR A 22 -7.45 -17.52 19.36
CA THR A 22 -7.69 -17.77 20.79
C THR A 22 -7.34 -19.19 21.15
N GLU A 23 -6.43 -19.36 22.11
CA GLU A 23 -6.08 -20.65 22.69
C GLU A 23 -6.54 -20.70 24.15
N ALA A 24 -7.15 -21.81 24.55
CA ALA A 24 -7.42 -22.06 25.96
C ALA A 24 -6.11 -22.47 26.64
N VAL A 25 -5.67 -21.69 27.62
CA VAL A 25 -4.56 -22.09 28.51
C VAL A 25 -5.15 -22.68 29.79
N ASP A 26 -4.78 -23.94 30.06
CA ASP A 26 -5.10 -24.60 31.32
C ASP A 26 -4.39 -23.87 32.47
N GLY A 27 -5.18 -23.40 33.45
CA GLY A 27 -4.65 -22.68 34.59
C GLY A 27 -3.86 -23.62 35.50
N THR A 28 -2.57 -23.35 35.70
CA THR A 28 -1.69 -24.11 36.62
C THR A 28 -2.04 -23.93 38.11
N ALA A 29 -3.07 -23.13 38.44
CA ALA A 29 -3.41 -22.77 39.81
C ALA A 29 -4.92 -22.49 40.00
N GLY A 30 -5.78 -23.52 39.87
CA GLY A 30 -7.11 -23.55 40.51
C GLY A 30 -8.13 -22.48 40.07
N ARG A 31 -7.98 -21.85 38.89
CA ARG A 31 -9.04 -21.02 38.30
C ARG A 31 -10.02 -21.89 37.52
N THR A 32 -11.31 -21.75 37.84
CA THR A 32 -12.42 -22.56 37.27
C THR A 32 -12.82 -22.15 35.85
N SER A 33 -12.14 -21.17 35.23
CA SER A 33 -12.29 -20.83 33.82
C SER A 33 -10.91 -20.79 33.15
N PRO A 34 -10.69 -21.48 32.01
CA PRO A 34 -9.47 -21.33 31.22
C PRO A 34 -9.27 -19.85 30.87
N ALA A 35 -8.09 -19.30 31.10
CA ALA A 35 -7.77 -18.00 30.54
C ALA A 35 -7.66 -18.18 29.01
N GLN A 36 -8.28 -17.28 28.24
CA GLN A 36 -8.19 -17.32 26.79
C GLN A 36 -7.03 -16.44 26.36
N LYS A 37 -5.95 -17.07 25.88
CA LYS A 37 -4.78 -16.37 25.36
C LYS A 37 -5.11 -15.86 23.96
N ARG A 38 -5.09 -14.54 23.81
CA ARG A 38 -5.28 -13.86 22.51
C ARG A 38 -3.92 -13.65 21.86
N THR A 39 -3.76 -14.19 20.65
CA THR A 39 -2.49 -14.24 19.94
C THR A 39 -2.67 -13.73 18.51
N LEU A 40 -1.76 -12.87 18.04
CA LEU A 40 -1.58 -12.62 16.61
C LEU A 40 -0.65 -13.69 16.05
N ARG A 41 -1.04 -14.32 14.95
CA ARG A 41 -0.16 -15.27 14.26
C ARG A 41 1.05 -14.52 13.73
N THR A 42 2.24 -15.06 13.94
CA THR A 42 3.50 -14.46 13.47
C THR A 42 3.79 -14.77 12.00
N GLU A 43 3.04 -15.70 11.41
CA GLU A 43 3.22 -16.15 10.03
C GLU A 43 1.94 -15.99 9.21
N GLY A 44 2.11 -15.41 8.02
CA GLY A 44 1.07 -15.34 7.00
C GLY A 44 -0.06 -14.33 7.26
N GLY A 45 -0.55 -13.75 6.14
CA GLY A 45 -1.72 -12.90 6.10
C GLY A 45 -1.68 -11.67 7.02
N TRP A 46 -2.86 -11.14 7.30
CA TRP A 46 -3.02 -9.90 8.04
C TRP A 46 -2.63 -9.97 9.51
N SER A 47 -2.78 -11.14 10.15
CA SER A 47 -2.38 -11.33 11.54
C SER A 47 -0.87 -11.17 11.70
N ALA A 48 -0.08 -11.72 10.77
CA ALA A 48 1.38 -11.55 10.76
C ALA A 48 1.83 -10.13 10.40
N ARG A 49 1.11 -9.45 9.50
CA ARG A 49 1.36 -8.02 9.21
C ARG A 49 1.12 -7.17 10.46
N ALA A 50 0.00 -7.39 11.14
CA ALA A 50 -0.33 -6.72 12.40
C ALA A 50 0.68 -7.02 13.51
N HIS A 51 1.10 -8.28 13.63
CA HIS A 51 2.13 -8.70 14.58
C HIS A 51 3.46 -7.98 14.32
N ARG A 52 3.93 -7.97 13.07
CA ARG A 52 5.20 -7.30 12.69
C ARG A 52 5.16 -5.81 12.97
N HIS A 53 4.07 -5.12 12.63
CA HIS A 53 3.91 -3.69 12.91
C HIS A 53 3.87 -3.41 14.41
N LEU A 54 3.12 -4.21 15.17
CA LEU A 54 3.07 -4.10 16.63
C LEU A 54 4.44 -4.34 17.26
N LEU A 55 5.16 -5.37 16.81
CA LEU A 55 6.48 -5.70 17.33
C LEU A 55 7.50 -4.59 17.00
N GLY A 56 7.54 -4.11 15.75
CA GLY A 56 8.41 -3.00 15.37
C GLY A 56 8.11 -1.72 16.17
N PHE A 57 6.83 -1.40 16.37
CA PHE A 57 6.44 -0.28 17.24
C PHE A 57 6.90 -0.47 18.70
N VAL A 58 6.82 -1.70 19.22
CA VAL A 58 7.30 -2.02 20.57
C VAL A 58 8.82 -1.87 20.65
N GLU A 59 9.55 -2.39 19.66
CA GLU A 59 11.02 -2.25 19.57
C GLU A 59 11.42 -0.77 19.57
N ASP A 60 10.81 0.05 18.70
CA ASP A 60 11.03 1.51 18.65
C ASP A 60 10.79 2.18 20.00
N VAL A 61 9.69 1.83 20.69
CA VAL A 61 9.34 2.39 22.00
C VAL A 61 10.32 1.96 23.10
N LEU A 62 10.88 0.75 23.00
CA LEU A 62 11.85 0.24 23.98
C LEU A 62 13.25 0.82 23.80
N GLU A 63 13.59 1.35 22.63
CA GLU A 63 14.83 2.09 22.37
C GLU A 63 14.81 3.52 22.93
N LEU A 64 13.62 4.10 23.12
CA LEU A 64 13.43 5.43 23.68
C LEU A 64 13.64 5.46 25.21
N ASP A 65 13.98 6.64 25.72
CA ASP A 65 13.88 6.90 27.17
C ASP A 65 12.43 6.89 27.66
N ASP A 66 12.23 6.79 28.98
CA ASP A 66 10.89 6.66 29.57
C ASP A 66 9.96 7.84 29.21
N GLU A 67 10.49 9.06 29.14
CA GLU A 67 9.67 10.25 28.85
C GLU A 67 9.19 10.22 27.39
N ALA A 68 10.10 9.97 26.45
CA ALA A 68 9.80 9.87 25.03
C ALA A 68 8.92 8.65 24.71
N ALA A 69 9.17 7.50 25.32
CA ALA A 69 8.36 6.29 25.17
C ALA A 69 6.90 6.54 25.62
N LEU A 70 6.70 7.19 26.77
CA LEU A 70 5.38 7.55 27.26
C LEU A 70 4.70 8.58 26.36
N ALA A 71 5.44 9.58 25.86
CA ALA A 71 4.91 10.55 24.91
C ALA A 71 4.41 9.87 23.63
N ARG A 72 5.22 8.98 23.04
CA ARG A 72 4.88 8.23 21.82
C ARG A 72 3.64 7.36 22.00
N LEU A 73 3.53 6.63 23.12
CA LEU A 73 2.35 5.82 23.43
C LEU A 73 1.07 6.66 23.60
N ARG A 74 1.19 7.91 24.05
CA ARG A 74 0.06 8.82 24.28
C ARG A 74 -0.43 9.53 23.02
N GLU A 75 0.25 9.40 21.89
CA GLU A 75 -0.23 9.89 20.60
C GLU A 75 -1.47 9.13 20.12
N PHE A 76 -1.63 7.89 20.59
CA PHE A 76 -2.81 7.08 20.27
C PHE A 76 -4.02 7.51 21.09
N ASP A 77 -5.09 7.86 20.38
CA ASP A 77 -6.37 8.21 21.01
C ASP A 77 -6.84 7.12 22.00
N GLY A 78 -7.22 7.57 23.20
CA GLY A 78 -7.67 6.70 24.29
C GLY A 78 -6.56 6.07 25.14
N ILE A 79 -5.28 6.35 24.87
CA ILE A 79 -4.13 5.97 25.71
C ILE A 79 -3.67 7.18 26.55
N GLY A 80 -4.22 7.30 27.76
CA GLY A 80 -3.74 8.26 28.76
C GLY A 80 -2.48 7.76 29.50
N GLU A 81 -1.90 8.61 30.35
CA GLU A 81 -0.67 8.35 31.11
C GLU A 81 -0.63 6.97 31.79
N GLY A 82 -1.62 6.63 32.61
CA GLY A 82 -1.63 5.33 33.31
C GLY A 82 -1.73 4.12 32.37
N LYS A 83 -2.37 4.26 31.19
CA LYS A 83 -2.40 3.19 30.18
C LYS A 83 -1.06 3.10 29.45
N ALA A 84 -0.45 4.23 29.12
CA ALA A 84 0.86 4.27 28.48
C ALA A 84 1.91 3.60 29.36
N GLU A 85 1.98 3.96 30.64
CA GLU A 85 2.90 3.31 31.57
C GLU A 85 2.67 1.80 31.69
N ALA A 86 1.40 1.38 31.76
CA ALA A 86 1.07 -0.03 31.89
C ALA A 86 1.40 -0.81 30.61
N ALA A 87 1.20 -0.21 29.43
CA ALA A 87 1.60 -0.80 28.15
C ALA A 87 3.12 -0.90 28.04
N LEU A 88 3.86 0.15 28.41
CA LEU A 88 5.33 0.16 28.43
C LEU A 88 5.91 -0.90 29.37
N ARG A 89 5.37 -0.99 30.60
CA ARG A 89 5.76 -2.04 31.56
C ARG A 89 5.47 -3.44 31.01
N ALA A 90 4.32 -3.64 30.38
CA ALA A 90 3.96 -4.92 29.78
C ALA A 90 4.92 -5.30 28.64
N ALA A 91 5.26 -4.35 27.77
CA ALA A 91 6.23 -4.51 26.69
C ALA A 91 7.61 -4.94 27.21
N ARG A 92 8.13 -4.26 28.24
CA ARG A 92 9.42 -4.59 28.88
C ARG A 92 9.45 -5.96 29.53
N THR A 93 8.37 -6.32 30.22
CA THR A 93 8.33 -7.54 31.05
C THR A 93 8.02 -8.80 30.25
N ASN A 94 7.35 -8.66 29.10
CA ASN A 94 6.82 -9.80 28.34
C ASN A 94 7.32 -9.83 26.90
N HIS A 95 8.53 -9.31 26.63
CA HIS A 95 9.05 -9.14 25.27
C HIS A 95 9.01 -10.44 24.46
N GLU A 96 9.61 -11.53 24.96
CA GLU A 96 9.60 -12.84 24.29
C GLU A 96 8.18 -13.36 24.01
N SER A 97 7.25 -13.07 24.93
CA SER A 97 5.85 -13.46 24.76
C SER A 97 5.17 -12.64 23.65
N ILE A 98 5.50 -11.36 23.52
CA ILE A 98 4.99 -10.47 22.46
C ILE A 98 5.61 -10.84 21.11
N GLU A 99 6.90 -11.15 21.07
CA GLU A 99 7.59 -11.70 19.89
C GLU A 99 6.90 -12.98 19.41
N ALA A 100 6.47 -13.84 20.32
CA ALA A 100 5.67 -15.04 20.02
C ALA A 100 4.19 -14.76 19.68
N GLY A 101 3.79 -13.49 19.56
CA GLY A 101 2.46 -13.06 19.13
C GLY A 101 1.43 -12.85 20.25
N ASN A 102 1.78 -13.06 21.52
CA ASN A 102 0.83 -12.90 22.62
C ASN A 102 0.53 -11.43 22.88
N ILE A 103 -0.72 -11.03 22.67
CA ILE A 103 -1.19 -9.66 22.91
C ILE A 103 -2.01 -9.55 24.21
N ASP A 104 -2.19 -10.66 24.92
CA ASP A 104 -2.96 -10.73 26.17
C ASP A 104 -2.10 -10.51 27.43
N VAL A 105 -0.90 -9.98 27.27
CA VAL A 105 0.07 -9.75 28.36
C VAL A 105 -0.41 -8.67 29.36
N HIS A 106 -1.24 -7.72 28.91
CA HIS A 106 -1.87 -6.72 29.76
C HIS A 106 -3.04 -6.03 29.03
N PRO A 107 -4.15 -5.63 29.71
CA PRO A 107 -5.27 -4.94 29.07
C PRO A 107 -4.88 -3.64 28.33
N ALA A 108 -3.91 -2.89 28.86
CA ALA A 108 -3.40 -1.69 28.19
C ALA A 108 -2.63 -2.02 26.90
N PHE A 109 -1.88 -3.12 26.89
CA PHE A 109 -1.16 -3.59 25.72
C PHE A 109 -2.12 -4.10 24.64
N TYR A 110 -3.16 -4.85 25.03
CA TYR A 110 -4.25 -5.21 24.12
C TYR A 110 -4.92 -3.98 23.50
N GLY A 111 -5.16 -2.95 24.32
CA GLY A 111 -5.70 -1.67 23.87
C GLY A 111 -4.80 -0.98 22.85
N LEU A 112 -3.48 -1.01 23.04
CA LEU A 112 -2.48 -0.52 22.09
C LEU A 112 -2.54 -1.28 20.77
N ALA A 113 -2.51 -2.62 20.81
CA ALA A 113 -2.63 -3.46 19.61
C ALA A 113 -3.88 -3.11 18.79
N ARG A 114 -5.01 -2.83 19.46
CA ARG A 114 -6.27 -2.44 18.81
C ARG A 114 -6.16 -1.12 18.05
N ARG A 115 -5.29 -0.20 18.48
CA ARG A 115 -5.08 1.09 17.81
C ARG A 115 -4.08 1.02 16.67
N LEU A 116 -3.17 0.06 16.69
CA LEU A 116 -2.17 -0.15 15.65
C LEU A 116 -2.70 -0.92 14.44
N VAL A 117 -3.65 -1.86 14.62
CA VAL A 117 -4.19 -2.65 13.50
C VAL A 117 -4.78 -1.81 12.35
N PRO A 118 -5.56 -0.74 12.59
CA PRO A 118 -6.06 0.11 11.52
C PRO A 118 -4.96 0.77 10.67
N GLU A 119 -3.82 1.09 11.27
CA GLU A 119 -2.67 1.66 10.54
C GLU A 119 -2.09 0.63 9.56
N VAL A 120 -2.00 -0.64 9.98
CA VAL A 120 -1.53 -1.74 9.12
C VAL A 120 -2.47 -1.96 7.95
N VAL A 121 -3.78 -1.91 8.19
CA VAL A 121 -4.76 -2.02 7.10
C VAL A 121 -4.61 -0.84 6.15
N ALA A 122 -4.46 0.39 6.65
CA ALA A 122 -4.28 1.56 5.82
C ALA A 122 -2.98 1.52 4.98
N ALA A 123 -1.89 1.00 5.53
CA ALA A 123 -0.60 0.91 4.86
C ALA A 123 -0.51 -0.26 3.86
N ASP A 124 -1.01 -1.45 4.23
CA ASP A 124 -0.75 -2.69 3.49
C ASP A 124 -1.92 -3.16 2.61
N ASN A 125 -3.03 -2.41 2.55
CA ASN A 125 -4.12 -2.74 1.64
C ASN A 125 -3.72 -2.51 0.18
N ALA A 126 -4.27 -3.33 -0.72
CA ALA A 126 -4.09 -3.15 -2.15
C ALA A 126 -5.28 -2.34 -2.72
N PRO A 127 -5.08 -1.08 -3.16
CA PRO A 127 -6.15 -0.23 -3.69
C PRO A 127 -6.54 -0.63 -5.12
N ILE A 128 -7.16 -1.81 -5.26
CA ILE A 128 -7.60 -2.36 -6.54
C ILE A 128 -8.95 -1.80 -7.00
N ASP A 129 -9.20 -1.84 -8.32
CA ASP A 129 -10.52 -1.65 -8.90
C ASP A 129 -11.36 -2.95 -8.74
N GLU A 130 -12.30 -2.92 -7.79
CA GLU A 130 -13.15 -4.07 -7.45
C GLU A 130 -13.99 -4.57 -8.64
N PRO A 131 -14.70 -3.70 -9.41
CA PRO A 131 -15.38 -4.10 -10.63
C PRO A 131 -14.51 -4.87 -11.63
N VAL A 132 -13.22 -4.53 -11.78
CA VAL A 132 -12.29 -5.27 -12.67
C VAL A 132 -12.08 -6.71 -12.17
N THR A 133 -11.93 -6.88 -10.86
CA THR A 133 -11.62 -8.19 -10.27
C THR A 133 -12.85 -9.09 -10.24
N THR A 134 -14.01 -8.53 -9.88
CA THR A 134 -15.23 -9.31 -9.63
C THR A 134 -15.98 -9.71 -10.89
N ASP A 135 -15.87 -8.95 -11.98
CA ASP A 135 -16.47 -9.28 -13.26
C ASP A 135 -15.71 -10.43 -13.97
N THR A 136 -16.41 -11.53 -14.22
CA THR A 136 -15.84 -12.71 -14.91
C THR A 136 -15.73 -12.53 -16.42
N ASN A 137 -16.42 -11.54 -16.99
CA ASN A 137 -16.47 -11.25 -18.43
C ASN A 137 -15.72 -9.95 -18.78
N ARG A 138 -14.86 -9.47 -17.87
CA ARG A 138 -14.13 -8.22 -18.04
C ARG A 138 -13.22 -8.30 -19.28
N LEU A 139 -13.33 -7.29 -20.14
CA LEU A 139 -12.37 -7.09 -21.22
C LEU A 139 -11.09 -6.46 -20.65
N ILE A 140 -9.95 -7.07 -20.95
CA ILE A 140 -8.62 -6.57 -20.61
C ILE A 140 -7.98 -6.05 -21.89
N ARG A 141 -7.19 -4.97 -21.76
CA ARG A 141 -6.42 -4.44 -22.89
C ARG A 141 -5.50 -5.52 -23.45
N LEU A 142 -5.46 -5.64 -24.77
CA LEU A 142 -4.61 -6.62 -25.43
C LEU A 142 -3.13 -6.21 -25.24
N PRO A 143 -2.26 -7.12 -24.75
CA PRO A 143 -0.83 -6.87 -24.70
C PRO A 143 -0.28 -6.43 -26.07
N ASP A 144 0.70 -5.55 -26.04
CA ASP A 144 1.37 -4.93 -27.19
C ASP A 144 0.48 -4.06 -28.10
N SER A 145 -0.81 -3.88 -27.76
CA SER A 145 -1.67 -2.88 -28.42
C SER A 145 -1.32 -1.45 -27.98
N LEU A 146 -1.83 -0.45 -28.70
CA LEU A 146 -1.70 0.96 -28.34
C LEU A 146 -2.83 1.41 -27.41
N HIS A 147 -2.47 2.13 -26.35
CA HIS A 147 -3.41 2.79 -25.46
C HIS A 147 -3.91 4.09 -26.09
N GLY A 148 -5.17 4.12 -26.52
CA GLY A 148 -5.74 5.28 -27.24
C GLY A 148 -5.74 6.62 -26.48
N GLY A 149 -5.57 6.63 -25.15
CA GLY A 149 -5.47 7.87 -24.36
C GLY A 149 -4.05 8.36 -24.10
N SER A 150 -3.03 7.66 -24.58
CA SER A 150 -1.63 8.08 -24.39
C SER A 150 -0.71 7.77 -25.58
N GLY A 151 -1.14 6.95 -26.54
CA GLY A 151 -0.26 6.47 -27.60
C GLY A 151 0.82 5.47 -27.14
N LEU A 152 0.85 5.13 -25.86
CA LEU A 152 1.81 4.18 -25.29
C LEU A 152 1.38 2.73 -25.51
N ARG A 153 2.34 1.83 -25.61
CA ARG A 153 2.14 0.38 -25.73
C ARG A 153 1.65 -0.21 -24.42
N VAL A 154 0.69 -1.13 -24.49
CA VAL A 154 0.29 -1.99 -23.36
C VAL A 154 1.38 -3.04 -23.14
N ALA A 155 2.40 -2.70 -22.34
CA ALA A 155 3.55 -3.57 -22.11
C ALA A 155 3.27 -4.64 -21.05
N PRO A 156 3.55 -5.93 -21.33
CA PRO A 156 3.72 -6.93 -20.28
C PRO A 156 4.88 -6.54 -19.37
N VAL A 157 4.71 -6.70 -18.05
CA VAL A 157 5.77 -6.45 -17.06
C VAL A 157 6.02 -7.74 -16.30
N ASP A 158 7.26 -8.20 -16.33
CA ASP A 158 7.68 -9.36 -15.55
C ASP A 158 7.66 -9.06 -14.06
N ARG A 159 7.33 -10.06 -13.26
CA ARG A 159 7.19 -9.91 -11.80
C ARG A 159 8.42 -9.27 -11.15
N ASP A 160 9.60 -9.70 -11.56
CA ASP A 160 10.86 -9.25 -10.97
C ASP A 160 11.33 -7.90 -11.54
N HIS A 161 10.60 -7.34 -12.53
CA HIS A 161 10.87 -6.03 -13.13
C HIS A 161 9.90 -4.93 -12.64
N VAL A 162 8.86 -5.27 -11.86
CA VAL A 162 7.84 -4.31 -11.41
C VAL A 162 8.43 -3.07 -10.71
N GLU A 163 9.49 -3.25 -9.91
CA GLU A 163 10.12 -2.15 -9.17
C GLU A 163 10.95 -1.22 -10.07
N ALA A 164 11.55 -1.76 -11.14
CA ALA A 164 12.42 -1.01 -12.04
C ALA A 164 11.72 -0.49 -13.30
N PHE A 165 10.46 -0.87 -13.51
CA PHE A 165 9.70 -0.55 -14.71
C PHE A 165 9.42 0.96 -14.84
N ASP A 166 9.93 1.56 -15.91
CA ASP A 166 9.64 2.95 -16.28
C ASP A 166 8.63 3.01 -17.44
N PRO A 167 7.34 3.31 -17.16
CA PRO A 167 6.33 3.36 -18.19
C PRO A 167 6.56 4.49 -19.20
N LEU A 168 7.20 5.61 -18.83
CA LEU A 168 7.37 6.75 -19.73
C LEU A 168 8.55 6.57 -20.70
N THR A 169 9.29 5.48 -20.57
CA THR A 169 10.42 5.13 -21.44
C THR A 169 10.19 3.78 -22.13
N GLU A 170 9.83 2.74 -21.36
CA GLU A 170 9.74 1.35 -21.85
C GLU A 170 8.47 1.03 -22.65
N THR A 171 7.46 1.91 -22.58
CA THR A 171 6.19 1.70 -23.30
C THR A 171 6.06 2.54 -24.56
N ILE A 172 7.08 3.31 -24.93
CA ILE A 172 7.09 4.05 -26.19
C ILE A 172 7.22 3.04 -27.36
N PRO A 173 6.26 3.00 -28.30
CA PRO A 173 6.37 2.14 -29.47
C PRO A 173 7.57 2.51 -30.35
N GLU A 174 8.33 1.51 -30.78
CA GLU A 174 9.52 1.73 -31.62
C GLU A 174 9.19 2.49 -32.92
N THR A 175 8.00 2.23 -33.49
CA THR A 175 7.51 2.91 -34.70
C THR A 175 7.48 4.44 -34.57
N PHE A 176 7.27 4.98 -33.36
CA PHE A 176 7.17 6.42 -33.13
C PHE A 176 8.51 7.09 -32.79
N ARG A 177 9.62 6.36 -32.79
CA ARG A 177 10.94 6.90 -32.48
C ARG A 177 11.69 7.43 -33.72
N GLY A 178 11.26 7.07 -34.93
CA GLY A 178 11.97 7.39 -36.17
C GLY A 178 11.75 8.81 -36.67
N GLU A 179 10.56 9.37 -36.43
CA GLU A 179 10.08 10.54 -37.18
C GLU A 179 9.84 11.77 -36.27
N GLU A 180 9.73 12.93 -36.91
CA GLU A 180 9.19 14.16 -36.30
C GLU A 180 7.88 14.53 -36.99
N ILE A 181 6.94 15.06 -36.20
CA ILE A 181 5.64 15.50 -36.69
C ILE A 181 5.34 16.92 -36.25
N SER A 182 4.65 17.66 -37.11
CA SER A 182 4.03 18.94 -36.77
C SER A 182 2.78 18.73 -35.92
N ILE A 183 2.68 19.44 -34.81
CA ILE A 183 1.51 19.52 -33.93
C ILE A 183 1.14 20.97 -33.66
N GLU A 184 -0.14 21.23 -33.39
CA GLU A 184 -0.66 22.53 -32.97
C GLU A 184 -1.20 22.45 -31.55
N LEU A 185 -0.82 23.40 -30.69
CA LEU A 185 -1.30 23.51 -29.32
C LEU A 185 -2.07 24.82 -29.12
N ASP A 186 -3.31 24.73 -28.63
CA ASP A 186 -4.10 25.90 -28.24
C ASP A 186 -3.53 26.58 -26.98
N GLU A 187 -2.99 25.78 -26.06
CA GLU A 187 -2.43 26.21 -24.79
C GLU A 187 -1.03 25.63 -24.57
N GLY A 188 -0.17 26.38 -23.88
CA GLY A 188 1.17 25.91 -23.58
C GLY A 188 1.16 24.67 -22.69
N THR A 189 1.97 23.67 -23.03
CA THR A 189 2.08 22.39 -22.31
C THR A 189 3.55 22.07 -22.01
N ALA A 190 3.80 21.47 -20.85
CA ALA A 190 5.10 20.93 -20.49
C ALA A 190 4.95 19.50 -19.95
N GLY A 191 6.01 18.70 -20.08
CA GLY A 191 6.01 17.32 -19.64
C GLY A 191 7.37 16.65 -19.81
N GLU A 192 7.40 15.36 -19.49
CA GLU A 192 8.57 14.50 -19.63
C GLU A 192 8.14 13.20 -20.32
N LEU A 193 8.95 12.73 -21.26
CA LEU A 193 8.74 11.47 -21.96
C LEU A 193 10.08 10.98 -22.52
N ASP A 194 10.37 9.68 -22.41
CA ASP A 194 11.67 9.09 -22.79
C ASP A 194 12.89 9.66 -22.04
N GLY A 195 12.69 10.15 -20.81
CA GLY A 195 13.72 10.84 -20.03
C GLY A 195 14.04 12.27 -20.48
N ASP A 196 13.39 12.76 -21.55
CA ASP A 196 13.54 14.14 -22.04
C ASP A 196 12.36 15.01 -21.59
N SER A 197 12.66 16.21 -21.09
CA SER A 197 11.67 17.23 -20.76
C SER A 197 11.36 18.14 -21.95
N PHE A 198 10.11 18.49 -22.15
CA PHE A 198 9.68 19.47 -23.15
C PHE A 198 8.83 20.58 -22.54
N THR A 199 8.89 21.77 -23.13
CA THR A 199 8.01 22.90 -22.80
C THR A 199 7.66 23.61 -24.09
N LEU A 200 6.40 23.47 -24.49
CA LEU A 200 5.87 23.96 -25.75
C LEU A 200 4.85 25.07 -25.45
N PRO A 201 5.10 26.33 -25.85
CA PRO A 201 4.07 27.37 -25.78
C PRO A 201 2.94 27.08 -26.79
N ALA A 202 1.82 27.80 -26.69
CA ALA A 202 0.77 27.73 -27.69
C ALA A 202 1.31 28.04 -29.11
N GLY A 203 0.76 27.37 -30.12
CA GLY A 203 1.17 27.46 -31.53
C GLY A 203 1.64 26.12 -32.11
N THR A 204 2.24 26.20 -33.29
CA THR A 204 2.69 25.03 -34.06
C THR A 204 4.15 24.67 -33.76
N HIS A 205 4.42 23.39 -33.51
CA HIS A 205 5.76 22.88 -33.21
C HIS A 205 6.04 21.57 -33.93
N ALA A 206 7.28 21.39 -34.40
CA ALA A 206 7.79 20.08 -34.81
C ALA A 206 8.35 19.36 -33.59
N VAL A 207 7.87 18.15 -33.32
CA VAL A 207 8.29 17.33 -32.18
C VAL A 207 8.53 15.89 -32.61
N ARG A 208 9.26 15.12 -31.81
CA ARG A 208 9.38 13.67 -32.00
C ARG A 208 7.99 13.04 -32.04
N GLU A 209 7.77 12.08 -32.94
CA GLU A 209 6.45 11.49 -33.17
C GLU A 209 5.81 10.96 -31.89
N TYR A 210 6.55 10.27 -31.03
CA TYR A 210 6.04 9.78 -29.75
C TYR A 210 5.54 10.89 -28.81
N VAL A 211 6.17 12.07 -28.82
CA VAL A 211 5.72 13.24 -28.04
C VAL A 211 4.42 13.78 -28.61
N GLY A 212 4.36 13.96 -29.94
CA GLY A 212 3.18 14.50 -30.59
C GLY A 212 1.98 13.56 -30.46
N VAL A 213 2.15 12.25 -30.66
CA VAL A 213 1.09 11.25 -30.45
C VAL A 213 0.63 11.24 -28.99
N PHE A 214 1.54 11.33 -28.02
CA PHE A 214 1.20 11.37 -26.60
C PHE A 214 0.35 12.59 -26.24
N LEU A 215 0.72 13.78 -26.75
CA LEU A 215 -0.02 15.01 -26.51
C LEU A 215 -1.39 15.00 -27.21
N MET A 216 -1.45 14.55 -28.47
CA MET A 216 -2.70 14.42 -29.21
C MET A 216 -3.66 13.43 -28.55
N ALA A 217 -3.18 12.27 -28.11
CA ALA A 217 -4.00 11.26 -27.44
C ALA A 217 -4.60 11.73 -26.10
N ARG A 218 -3.98 12.74 -25.47
CA ARG A 218 -4.47 13.38 -24.24
C ARG A 218 -5.34 14.62 -24.52
N GLY A 219 -5.52 14.99 -25.78
CA GLY A 219 -6.27 16.18 -26.19
C GLY A 219 -5.56 17.50 -25.91
N HIS A 220 -4.23 17.50 -25.80
CA HIS A 220 -3.42 18.71 -25.60
C HIS A 220 -2.91 19.33 -26.90
N ALA A 221 -3.00 18.59 -28.00
CA ALA A 221 -2.55 19.03 -29.30
C ALA A 221 -3.41 18.42 -30.42
N GLU A 222 -3.37 19.04 -31.59
CA GLU A 222 -3.91 18.50 -32.84
C GLU A 222 -2.78 18.30 -33.86
N LYS A 223 -3.06 17.53 -34.93
CA LYS A 223 -2.09 17.31 -36.01
C LYS A 223 -1.94 18.60 -36.81
N GLY A 224 -0.74 19.16 -36.84
CA GLY A 224 -0.42 20.34 -37.66
C GLY A 224 -0.34 19.98 -39.15
N GLU A 225 -0.46 21.00 -40.00
CA GLU A 225 -0.27 20.86 -41.46
C GLU A 225 1.14 20.33 -41.80
N GLU A 226 1.23 19.55 -42.88
CA GLU A 226 2.49 19.00 -43.44
C GLU A 226 3.36 20.06 -44.13
#